data_AF-A0A430SCK7-F1
#
_entry.id   AF-A0A430SCK7-F1
#
_cell.length_a   1.000
_cell.length_b   1.000
_cell.length_c   1.000
_cell.angle_alpha   90.00
_cell.angle_beta   90.00
_cell.angle_gamma   90.00
#
_symmetry.space_group_name_H-M   'P 1'
#
loop_
_entity.id
_entity.type
_entity.pdbx_description
1 polymer ?
#
loop_
_entity_poly.entity_id
_entity_poly.type
_entity_poly.pdbx_seq_one_letter_code
_entity_poly.pdbx_strand_id
1 'polypeptide(L)'
;PLLRHRALWIRHPLDLAAVREALSFLPGRHSFLGFAKEEVRAGERELYEARMEEVEGEAGRELRFYFRGQSFLRGQVRGMVGTLLEVGLGKRSPESIRLILQTQDRGQAGPSAPPQGLYFLEAAYPPEKLSPR
;
A
#
# COMPACT_ATOMS: atom_id res chain seq x y z
N PRO A 1 -12.78 1.92 -20.21
CA PRO A 1 -11.72 2.33 -21.18
C PRO A 1 -10.87 3.55 -20.75
N LEU A 2 -11.51 4.58 -20.19
CA LEU A 2 -10.88 5.86 -19.84
C LEU A 2 -9.75 5.73 -18.80
N LEU A 3 -9.97 4.98 -17.72
CA LEU A 3 -9.00 4.84 -16.61
C LEU A 3 -8.07 3.61 -16.68
N ARG A 4 -8.03 2.88 -17.81
CA ARG A 4 -7.33 1.58 -17.89
C ARG A 4 -5.83 1.61 -17.55
N HIS A 5 -5.18 2.77 -17.67
CA HIS A 5 -3.77 3.01 -17.33
C HIS A 5 -3.61 4.00 -16.16
N ARG A 6 -4.68 4.23 -15.39
CA ARG A 6 -4.72 5.20 -14.29
C ARG A 6 -5.29 4.62 -13.00
N ALA A 7 -6.07 3.55 -13.08
CA ALA A 7 -6.63 2.88 -11.92
C ALA A 7 -6.65 1.36 -12.15
N LEU A 8 -6.69 0.62 -11.04
CA LEU A 8 -6.99 -0.80 -11.07
C LEU A 8 -8.50 -0.99 -11.01
N TRP A 9 -9.06 -1.62 -12.03
CA TRP A 9 -10.47 -1.99 -12.01
C TRP A 9 -10.66 -3.28 -11.22
N ILE A 10 -11.54 -3.24 -10.22
CA ILE A 10 -11.95 -4.40 -9.43
C ILE A 10 -13.44 -4.62 -9.67
N ARG A 11 -13.80 -5.83 -10.13
CA ARG A 11 -15.18 -6.18 -10.46
C ARG A 11 -16.03 -6.53 -9.24
N HIS A 12 -15.43 -7.15 -8.23
CA HIS A 12 -16.14 -7.64 -7.06
C HIS A 12 -16.19 -6.57 -5.96
N PRO A 13 -17.27 -6.52 -5.17
CA PRO A 13 -17.30 -5.65 -3.99
C PRO A 13 -16.18 -6.05 -3.02
N LEU A 14 -15.64 -5.06 -2.31
CA LEU A 14 -14.64 -5.25 -1.28
C LEU A 14 -15.27 -5.04 0.10
N ASP A 15 -14.92 -5.90 1.06
CA ASP A 15 -15.18 -5.67 2.47
C ASP A 15 -14.27 -4.54 2.98
N LEU A 16 -14.80 -3.32 2.99
CA LEU A 16 -14.05 -2.14 3.40
C LEU A 16 -13.75 -2.13 4.90
N ALA A 17 -14.52 -2.82 5.73
CA ALA A 17 -14.24 -2.92 7.16
C ALA A 17 -13.00 -3.77 7.39
N ALA A 18 -12.92 -4.94 6.74
CA ALA A 18 -11.76 -5.81 6.78
C ALA A 18 -10.49 -5.11 6.24
N VAL A 19 -10.62 -4.33 5.16
CA VAL A 19 -9.48 -3.55 4.62
C VAL A 19 -9.04 -2.46 5.60
N ARG A 20 -9.96 -1.75 6.26
CA ARG A 20 -9.63 -0.73 7.28
C ARG A 20 -8.92 -1.35 8.49
N GLU A 21 -9.37 -2.51 8.93
CA GLU A 21 -8.71 -3.25 10.00
C GLU A 21 -7.28 -3.64 9.60
N ALA A 22 -7.10 -4.23 8.42
CA ALA A 22 -5.79 -4.61 7.90
C ALA A 22 -4.82 -3.41 7.76
N LEU A 23 -5.33 -2.27 7.27
CA LEU A 23 -4.57 -1.02 7.16
C LEU A 23 -4.05 -0.53 8.50
N SER A 24 -4.82 -0.70 9.58
CA SER A 24 -4.46 -0.23 10.91
C SER A 24 -3.19 -0.88 11.48
N PHE A 25 -2.78 -2.02 10.93
CA PHE A 25 -1.60 -2.76 11.35
C PHE A 25 -0.30 -2.29 10.68
N LEU A 26 -0.37 -1.48 9.62
CA LEU A 26 0.79 -1.06 8.83
C LEU A 26 1.59 0.11 9.42
N PRO A 27 1.00 1.15 10.04
CA PRO A 27 1.76 2.27 10.58
C PRO A 27 2.78 1.85 11.66
N GLY A 28 3.86 2.62 11.76
CA GLY A 28 4.97 2.37 12.68
C GLY A 28 6.22 1.85 11.99
N ARG A 29 7.18 1.38 12.79
CA ARG A 29 8.48 0.89 12.37
C ARG A 29 8.49 -0.63 12.31
N HIS A 30 8.66 -1.18 11.10
CA HIS A 30 8.63 -2.62 10.85
C HIS A 30 9.64 -3.00 9.77
N SER A 31 10.00 -4.28 9.68
CA SER A 31 10.59 -4.84 8.46
C SER A 31 9.48 -5.08 7.44
N PHE A 32 9.56 -4.41 6.29
CA PHE A 32 8.55 -4.53 5.23
C PHE A 32 8.98 -5.47 4.09
N LEU A 33 9.99 -6.34 4.30
CA LEU A 33 10.49 -7.27 3.28
C LEU A 33 9.39 -8.20 2.75
N GLY A 34 8.45 -8.60 3.61
CA GLY A 34 7.29 -9.41 3.21
C GLY A 34 6.40 -8.74 2.15
N PHE A 35 6.51 -7.43 1.95
CA PHE A 35 5.78 -6.70 0.91
C PHE A 35 6.66 -6.24 -0.26
N ALA A 36 7.98 -6.37 -0.15
CA ALA A 36 8.93 -5.90 -1.16
C ALA A 36 9.09 -6.91 -2.31
N LYS A 37 9.56 -6.43 -3.45
CA LYS A 37 10.06 -7.30 -4.53
C LYS A 37 11.57 -7.41 -4.39
N GLU A 38 12.08 -8.66 -4.32
CA GLU A 38 13.51 -9.02 -4.40
C GLU A 38 14.44 -7.92 -3.88
N GLU A 39 14.57 -7.85 -2.56
CA GLU A 39 15.28 -6.78 -1.88
C GLU A 39 16.41 -7.36 -1.03
N VAL A 40 17.64 -6.91 -1.29
CA VAL A 40 18.86 -7.37 -0.60
C VAL A 40 19.26 -6.42 0.54
N ARG A 41 18.60 -5.27 0.63
CA ARG A 41 18.87 -4.21 1.61
C ARG A 41 18.13 -4.45 2.93
N ALA A 42 18.53 -3.71 3.96
CA ALA A 42 17.80 -3.66 5.23
C ALA A 42 16.32 -3.30 5.01
N GLY A 43 15.45 -4.14 5.57
CA GLY A 43 14.01 -4.11 5.38
C GLY A 43 13.25 -3.09 6.22
N GLU A 44 13.88 -2.54 7.24
CA GLU A 44 13.21 -1.69 8.22
C GLU A 44 12.82 -0.35 7.60
N ARG A 45 11.54 0.00 7.70
CA ARG A 45 11.01 1.31 7.29
C ARG A 45 10.05 1.82 8.34
N GLU A 46 9.90 3.14 8.39
CA GLU A 46 8.91 3.80 9.22
C GLU A 46 7.80 4.34 8.33
N LEU A 47 6.61 3.75 8.48
CA LEU A 47 5.39 4.18 7.82
C LEU A 47 4.61 5.09 8.77
N TYR A 48 4.46 6.36 8.40
CA TYR A 48 3.76 7.36 9.20
C TYR A 48 2.25 7.25 9.06
N GLU A 49 1.76 6.85 7.89
CA GLU A 49 0.35 6.84 7.57
C GLU A 49 0.02 5.75 6.54
N ALA A 50 -1.10 5.07 6.79
CA ALA A 50 -1.75 4.17 5.85
C ALA A 50 -3.26 4.40 5.97
N ARG A 51 -3.90 4.97 4.95
CA ARG A 51 -5.34 5.23 4.97
C ARG A 51 -6.00 4.90 3.64
N MET A 52 -7.31 4.79 3.69
CA MET A 52 -8.16 4.50 2.56
C MET A 52 -9.36 5.44 2.55
N GLU A 53 -9.59 6.04 1.39
CA GLU A 53 -10.71 6.93 1.14
C GLU A 53 -11.55 6.40 0.00
N GLU A 54 -12.85 6.53 0.18
CA GLU A 54 -13.83 6.29 -0.86
C GLU A 54 -14.25 7.64 -1.43
N VAL A 55 -14.14 7.79 -2.74
CA VAL A 55 -14.47 9.04 -3.42
C VAL A 55 -15.29 8.76 -4.67
N GLU A 56 -16.15 9.70 -5.03
CA GLU A 56 -16.80 9.70 -6.34
C GLU A 56 -15.82 10.29 -7.36
N GLY A 57 -15.23 9.43 -8.17
CA GLY A 57 -14.29 9.82 -9.23
C GLY A 57 -14.99 10.14 -10.54
N GLU A 58 -14.23 10.61 -11.53
CA GLU A 58 -14.76 11.00 -12.85
C GLU A 58 -15.39 9.83 -13.62
N ALA A 59 -15.04 8.59 -13.26
CA ALA A 59 -15.57 7.37 -13.88
C ALA A 59 -16.31 6.46 -12.88
N GLY A 60 -16.82 7.04 -11.78
CA GLY A 60 -17.57 6.36 -10.73
C GLY A 60 -16.79 6.21 -9.41
N ARG A 61 -17.32 5.37 -8.52
CA ARG A 61 -16.74 5.06 -7.21
C ARG A 61 -15.27 4.61 -7.30
N GLU A 62 -14.38 5.30 -6.60
CA GLU A 62 -12.97 4.97 -6.47
C GLU A 62 -12.61 4.71 -5.01
N LEU A 63 -11.69 3.75 -4.82
CA LEU A 63 -11.06 3.48 -3.53
C LEU A 63 -9.58 3.87 -3.62
N ARG A 64 -9.20 4.92 -2.90
CA ARG A 64 -7.84 5.49 -2.93
C ARG A 64 -7.09 5.11 -1.67
N PHE A 65 -5.94 4.46 -1.84
CA PHE A 65 -5.03 4.15 -0.75
C PHE A 65 -3.92 5.19 -0.70
N TYR A 66 -3.67 5.72 0.49
CA TYR A 66 -2.60 6.69 0.75
C TYR A 66 -1.61 6.10 1.74
N PHE A 67 -0.33 6.18 1.38
CA PHE A 67 0.78 5.73 2.22
C PHE A 67 1.81 6.83 2.31
N ARG A 68 2.20 7.19 3.53
CA ARG A 68 3.24 8.18 3.80
C ARG A 68 4.23 7.59 4.78
N GLY A 69 5.51 7.75 4.50
CA GLY A 69 6.59 7.19 5.31
C GLY A 69 7.92 7.83 4.95
N GLN A 70 8.95 7.51 5.72
CA GLN A 70 10.29 8.07 5.50
C GLN A 70 10.89 7.63 4.16
N SER A 71 10.71 6.35 3.82
CA SER A 71 11.09 5.76 2.55
C SER A 71 10.37 4.43 2.36
N PHE A 72 10.41 3.88 1.15
CA PHE A 72 9.78 2.60 0.81
C PHE A 72 10.80 1.67 0.14
N LEU A 73 10.68 0.35 0.38
CA LEU A 73 11.40 -0.68 -0.36
C LEU A 73 10.85 -0.80 -1.78
N ARG A 74 11.64 -1.39 -2.69
CA ARG A 74 11.20 -1.59 -4.06
C ARG A 74 9.95 -2.47 -4.09
N GLY A 75 8.86 -1.95 -4.65
CA GLY A 75 7.60 -2.69 -4.77
C GLY A 75 6.75 -2.78 -3.49
N GLN A 76 7.23 -2.25 -2.35
CA GLN A 76 6.53 -2.33 -1.05
C GLN A 76 5.08 -1.88 -1.13
N VAL A 77 4.82 -0.68 -1.66
CA VAL A 77 3.47 -0.12 -1.75
C VAL A 77 2.54 -1.01 -2.57
N ARG A 78 3.02 -1.53 -3.69
CA ARG A 78 2.24 -2.43 -4.55
C ARG A 78 2.00 -3.79 -3.88
N GLY A 79 2.94 -4.30 -3.10
CA GLY A 79 2.79 -5.51 -2.30
C GLY A 79 1.75 -5.33 -1.18
N MET A 80 1.79 -4.19 -0.48
CA MET A 80 0.80 -3.84 0.55
C MET A 80 -0.60 -3.75 -0.07
N VAL A 81 -0.78 -2.95 -1.14
CA VAL A 81 -2.08 -2.80 -1.82
C VAL A 81 -2.60 -4.14 -2.35
N GLY A 82 -1.75 -4.94 -2.98
CA GLY A 82 -2.14 -6.26 -3.48
C GLY A 82 -2.65 -7.19 -2.38
N THR A 83 -2.00 -7.15 -1.21
CA THR A 83 -2.42 -7.91 -0.03
C THR A 83 -3.74 -7.39 0.55
N LEU A 84 -3.89 -6.08 0.67
CA LEU A 84 -5.12 -5.43 1.15
C LEU A 84 -6.32 -5.75 0.24
N LEU A 85 -6.11 -5.83 -1.07
CA LEU A 85 -7.16 -6.24 -2.01
C LEU A 85 -7.61 -7.67 -1.77
N GLU A 86 -6.70 -8.60 -1.45
CA GLU A 86 -7.09 -9.96 -1.10
C GLU A 86 -7.84 -10.04 0.24
N VAL A 87 -7.50 -9.18 1.21
CA VAL A 87 -8.31 -9.02 2.44
C VAL A 87 -9.72 -8.56 2.07
N GLY A 88 -9.86 -7.49 1.29
CA GLY A 88 -11.17 -6.98 0.88
C GLY A 88 -11.98 -7.96 0.04
N LEU A 89 -11.33 -8.85 -0.70
CA LEU A 89 -11.97 -9.94 -1.45
C LEU A 89 -12.29 -11.17 -0.59
N GLY A 90 -11.99 -11.16 0.71
CA GLY A 90 -12.23 -12.27 1.63
C GLY A 90 -11.31 -13.48 1.42
N LYS A 91 -10.19 -13.32 0.69
CA LYS A 91 -9.24 -14.41 0.42
C LYS A 91 -8.25 -14.65 1.56
N ARG A 92 -8.12 -13.68 2.47
CA ARG A 92 -7.23 -13.71 3.64
C ARG A 92 -7.81 -12.84 4.75
N SER A 93 -7.46 -13.13 6.00
CA SER A 93 -7.90 -12.34 7.14
C SER A 93 -7.10 -11.03 7.28
N PRO A 94 -7.64 -9.98 7.92
CA PRO A 94 -6.90 -8.75 8.21
C PRO A 94 -5.59 -8.98 8.98
N GLU A 95 -5.58 -9.93 9.93
CA GLU A 95 -4.42 -10.27 10.77
C GLU A 95 -3.26 -10.85 9.97
N SER A 96 -3.50 -11.32 8.74
CA SER A 96 -2.40 -11.74 7.84
C SER A 96 -1.37 -10.64 7.63
N ILE A 97 -1.75 -9.36 7.72
CA ILE A 97 -0.79 -8.24 7.65
C ILE A 97 0.22 -8.31 8.80
N ARG A 98 -0.23 -8.59 10.03
CA ARG A 98 0.68 -8.73 11.19
C ARG A 98 1.62 -9.91 10.99
N LEU A 99 1.09 -11.03 10.50
CA LEU A 99 1.88 -12.21 10.20
C LEU A 99 2.98 -11.89 9.18
N ILE A 100 2.66 -11.20 8.08
CA ILE A 100 3.64 -10.83 7.05
C ILE A 100 4.72 -9.89 7.59
N LEU A 101 4.35 -8.92 8.44
CA LEU A 101 5.31 -8.02 9.09
C LEU A 101 6.25 -8.78 10.03
N GLN A 102 5.73 -9.77 10.76
CA GLN A 102 6.49 -10.59 11.70
C GLN A 102 7.42 -11.59 10.99
N THR A 103 6.89 -12.34 10.02
CA THR A 103 7.66 -13.38 9.31
C THR A 103 8.58 -12.81 8.25
N GLN A 104 8.27 -11.61 7.75
CA GLN A 104 9.00 -10.94 6.67
C GLN A 104 9.00 -11.74 5.36
N ASP A 105 8.14 -12.75 5.26
CA ASP A 105 8.09 -13.69 4.15
C ASP A 105 7.19 -13.15 3.03
N ARG A 106 7.79 -12.92 1.87
CA ARG A 106 7.07 -12.43 0.67
C ARG A 106 6.04 -13.45 0.17
N GLY A 107 6.24 -14.74 0.41
CA GLY A 107 5.28 -15.80 0.05
C GLY A 107 3.95 -15.68 0.78
N GLN A 108 3.93 -15.03 1.95
CA GLN A 108 2.71 -14.82 2.73
C GLN A 108 1.90 -13.61 2.26
N ALA A 109 2.47 -12.71 1.46
CA ALA A 109 1.79 -11.54 0.92
C ALA A 109 1.05 -11.82 -0.40
N GLY A 110 0.04 -11.02 -0.70
CA GLY A 110 -0.71 -11.12 -1.96
C GLY A 110 0.15 -10.78 -3.18
N PRO A 111 -0.36 -11.05 -4.41
CA PRO A 111 0.31 -10.63 -5.62
C PRO A 111 0.43 -9.11 -5.65
N SER A 112 1.57 -8.58 -6.11
CA SER A 112 1.75 -7.13 -6.16
C SER A 112 0.71 -6.49 -7.09
N ALA A 113 0.01 -5.46 -6.60
CA ALA A 113 -0.97 -4.72 -7.40
C ALA A 113 -0.33 -4.23 -8.72
N PRO A 114 -1.04 -4.16 -9.85
CA PRO A 114 -0.52 -3.61 -11.09
C PRO A 114 -0.01 -2.15 -10.95
N PRO A 115 1.01 -1.73 -11.71
CA PRO A 115 1.68 -0.44 -11.47
C PRO A 115 0.86 0.79 -11.89
N GLN A 116 -0.07 0.65 -12.84
CA GLN A 116 -0.74 1.77 -13.50
C GLN A 116 -1.65 2.62 -12.59
N GLY A 117 -1.99 2.12 -11.40
CA GLY A 117 -2.77 2.86 -10.39
C GLY A 117 -1.93 3.47 -9.27
N LEU A 118 -0.60 3.35 -9.33
CA LEU A 118 0.31 3.90 -8.32
C LEU A 118 0.79 5.30 -8.75
N TYR A 119 0.68 6.25 -7.83
CA TYR A 119 1.13 7.62 -8.01
C TYR A 119 2.08 8.02 -6.89
N PHE A 120 3.20 8.64 -7.25
CA PHE A 120 4.01 9.41 -6.31
C PHE A 120 3.40 10.80 -6.21
N LEU A 121 2.95 11.18 -4.99
CA LEU A 121 2.27 12.46 -4.78
C LEU A 121 3.27 13.58 -4.50
N GLU A 122 4.13 13.42 -3.50
CA GLU A 122 5.06 14.45 -3.06
C GLU A 122 6.21 13.88 -2.22
N ALA A 123 7.25 14.69 -2.04
CA ALA A 123 8.26 14.52 -1.00
C ALA A 123 8.38 15.80 -0.19
N ALA A 124 8.41 15.66 1.13
CA ALA A 124 8.62 16.78 2.05
C ALA A 124 10.12 16.98 2.31
N TYR A 125 10.55 18.23 2.25
CA TYR A 125 11.91 18.65 2.60
C TYR A 125 11.82 19.72 3.68
N PRO A 126 12.77 19.75 4.64
CA PRO A 126 12.78 20.79 5.64
C PRO A 126 13.11 22.16 4.99
N PRO A 127 12.58 23.28 5.53
CA PRO A 127 12.68 24.59 4.88
C PRO A 127 14.09 25.01 4.50
N GLU A 128 15.09 24.68 5.32
CA GLU A 128 16.50 25.00 5.08
C GLU A 128 17.09 24.36 3.82
N LYS A 129 16.47 23.30 3.29
CA LYS A 129 16.88 22.64 2.04
C LYS A 129 16.17 23.17 0.80
N LEU A 130 15.21 24.09 0.97
CA LEU A 130 14.41 24.66 -0.13
C LEU A 130 14.95 26.02 -0.61
N SER A 131 15.91 26.61 0.09
CA SER A 131 16.56 27.86 -0.34
C SER A 131 17.43 27.61 -1.58
N PRO A 132 17.24 28.37 -2.68
CA PRO A 132 18.16 28.32 -3.82
C PRO A 132 19.55 28.76 -3.34
N ARG A 133 20.58 28.03 -3.77
CA ARG A 133 21.99 28.40 -3.54
C ARG A 133 22.35 29.66 -4.30
#